data_AF-A0A7J4V8X8-F1
#
_entry.id   AF-A0A7J4V8X8-F1
#
_cell.length_a   1.000
_cell.length_b   1.000
_cell.length_c   1.000
_cell.angle_alpha   90.00
_cell.angle_beta   90.00
_cell.angle_gamma   90.00
#
_symmetry.space_group_name_H-M   'P 1'
#
loop_
_entity.id
_entity.type
_entity.pdbx_description
1 polymer ?
#
loop_
_entity_poly.entity_id
_entity_poly.type
_entity_poly.pdbx_seq_one_letter_code
_entity_poly.pdbx_strand_id
1 'polypeptide(L)'
;MVRTMGEMIFLGARRLTKTLNDILEFSELESGNYELKSIEFDLLELVREICELNDDDLRKKPVTLTCSCSHSSINIKLDTFIYRRVLENIVGNSIKFTAEGNIHISVELSGNHSGYLIYIDVSDTGPGVDDMEIGLMFEETTGWQG
;
A
#
# COMPACT_ATOMS: atom_id res chain seq x y z
N MET A 1 -9.45 12.62 -30.75
CA MET A 1 -8.76 11.44 -31.33
C MET A 1 -7.26 11.44 -31.04
N VAL A 2 -6.47 12.44 -31.50
CA VAL A 2 -5.01 12.54 -31.20
C VAL A 2 -4.70 12.73 -29.70
N ARG A 3 -5.49 13.54 -28.99
CA ARG A 3 -5.33 13.80 -27.54
C ARG A 3 -5.50 12.53 -26.68
N THR A 4 -6.53 11.74 -26.97
CA THR A 4 -6.81 10.42 -26.38
C THR A 4 -5.67 9.41 -26.61
N MET A 5 -5.01 9.46 -27.77
CA MET A 5 -3.92 8.55 -28.09
C MET A 5 -2.65 8.91 -27.30
N GLY A 6 -2.37 10.21 -27.15
CA GLY A 6 -1.31 10.71 -26.27
C GLY A 6 -1.53 10.32 -24.80
N GLU A 7 -2.76 10.43 -24.31
CA GLU A 7 -3.13 9.99 -22.94
C GLU A 7 -2.93 8.48 -22.75
N MET A 8 -3.31 7.65 -23.74
CA MET A 8 -3.09 6.20 -23.68
C MET A 8 -1.60 5.81 -23.70
N ILE A 9 -0.79 6.47 -24.53
CA ILE A 9 0.67 6.27 -24.58
C ILE A 9 1.29 6.67 -23.23
N PHE A 10 0.88 7.80 -22.67
CA PHE A 10 1.37 8.28 -21.38
C PHE A 10 1.00 7.32 -20.24
N LEU A 11 -0.24 6.82 -20.20
CA LEU A 11 -0.66 5.81 -19.21
C LEU A 11 0.13 4.51 -19.37
N GLY A 12 0.41 4.09 -20.60
CA GLY A 12 1.23 2.92 -20.92
C GLY A 12 2.67 3.08 -20.42
N ALA A 13 3.30 4.21 -20.73
CA ALA A 13 4.65 4.52 -20.27
C ALA A 13 4.75 4.56 -18.74
N ARG A 14 3.79 5.21 -18.06
CA ARG A 14 3.74 5.25 -16.59
C ARG A 14 3.60 3.88 -15.96
N ARG A 15 2.76 3.01 -16.54
CA ARG A 15 2.63 1.61 -16.10
C ARG A 15 3.92 0.84 -16.28
N LEU A 16 4.57 0.97 -17.44
CA LEU A 16 5.84 0.30 -17.71
C LEU A 16 6.95 0.77 -16.76
N THR A 17 7.06 2.07 -16.50
CA THR A 17 8.02 2.62 -15.54
C THR A 17 7.78 2.07 -14.14
N LYS A 18 6.51 2.01 -13.70
CA LYS A 18 6.18 1.41 -12.40
C LYS A 18 6.63 -0.05 -12.34
N THR A 19 6.27 -0.85 -13.34
CA THR A 19 6.68 -2.26 -13.40
C THR A 19 8.20 -2.45 -13.43
N LEU A 20 8.94 -1.60 -14.17
CA LEU A 20 10.40 -1.65 -14.19
C LEU A 20 11.00 -1.32 -12.82
N ASN A 21 10.48 -0.29 -12.14
CA ASN A 21 10.93 0.07 -10.80
C ASN A 21 10.62 -1.06 -9.81
N ASP A 22 9.42 -1.66 -9.89
CA ASP A 22 9.03 -2.78 -9.03
C ASP A 22 10.00 -3.97 -9.15
N ILE A 23 10.47 -4.28 -10.38
CA ILE A 23 11.43 -5.35 -10.66
C ILE A 23 12.83 -5.02 -10.11
N LEU A 24 13.30 -3.78 -10.30
CA LEU A 24 14.61 -3.36 -9.81
C LEU A 24 14.67 -3.40 -8.28
N GLU A 25 13.65 -2.88 -7.62
CA GLU A 25 13.56 -2.89 -6.16
C GLU A 25 13.45 -4.32 -5.61
N PHE A 26 12.68 -5.20 -6.27
CA PHE A 26 12.62 -6.61 -5.91
C PHE A 26 14.00 -7.27 -6.05
N SER A 27 14.74 -6.97 -7.12
CA SER A 27 16.09 -7.51 -7.35
C SER A 27 17.09 -7.04 -6.28
N GLU A 28 16.98 -5.80 -5.81
CA GLU A 28 17.82 -5.28 -4.72
C GLU A 28 17.51 -5.97 -3.38
N LEU A 29 16.23 -6.18 -3.07
CA LEU A 29 15.79 -6.89 -1.86
C LEU A 29 16.24 -8.36 -1.87
N GLU A 30 16.01 -9.09 -2.97
CA GLU A 30 16.38 -10.51 -3.12
C GLU A 30 17.89 -10.76 -3.07
N SER A 31 18.67 -9.84 -3.64
CA SER A 31 20.13 -9.96 -3.65
C SER A 31 20.77 -9.75 -2.27
N GLY A 32 19.99 -9.36 -1.26
CA GLY A 32 20.47 -9.01 0.08
C GLY A 32 21.29 -7.72 0.12
N ASN A 33 21.36 -6.97 -0.99
CA ASN A 33 22.13 -5.73 -1.11
C ASN A 33 21.30 -4.49 -0.72
N TYR A 34 20.03 -4.68 -0.34
CA TYR A 34 19.21 -3.57 0.12
C TYR A 34 19.67 -3.08 1.51
N GLU A 35 20.25 -1.89 1.56
CA GLU A 35 20.56 -1.22 2.81
C GLU A 35 19.32 -0.47 3.32
N LEU A 36 18.78 -0.91 4.46
CA LEU A 36 17.66 -0.23 5.13
C LEU A 36 18.05 1.21 5.50
N LYS A 37 17.31 2.18 4.97
CA LYS A 37 17.53 3.61 5.22
C LYS A 37 16.51 4.11 6.24
N SER A 38 16.75 3.80 7.51
CA SER A 38 15.85 4.22 8.57
C SER A 38 15.94 5.72 8.85
N ILE A 39 14.85 6.43 8.59
CA ILE A 39 14.68 7.85 8.90
C ILE A 39 13.51 8.05 9.86
N GLU A 40 13.53 9.15 10.60
CA GLU A 40 12.41 9.53 11.47
C GLU A 40 11.32 10.23 10.64
N PHE A 41 10.07 9.82 10.83
CA PHE A 41 8.90 10.43 10.19
C PHE A 41 7.63 10.22 11.02
N ASP A 42 6.59 11.02 10.76
CA ASP A 42 5.26 10.81 11.33
C ASP A 42 4.48 9.79 10.50
N LEU A 43 4.20 8.64 11.11
CA LEU A 43 3.42 7.57 10.49
C LEU A 43 2.04 8.03 10.04
N LEU A 44 1.38 8.90 10.82
CA LEU A 44 0.02 9.34 10.50
C LEU A 44 0.01 10.30 9.31
N GLU A 45 1.09 11.03 9.07
CA GLU A 45 1.25 11.86 7.86
C GLU A 45 1.32 10.96 6.62
N LEU A 46 2.14 9.90 6.66
CA LEU A 46 2.23 8.91 5.59
C LEU A 46 0.87 8.26 5.27
N VAL A 47 0.11 7.86 6.30
CA VAL A 47 -1.23 7.27 6.11
C VAL A 47 -2.18 8.27 5.45
N ARG A 48 -2.17 9.54 5.87
CA ARG A 48 -2.99 10.60 5.27
C ARG A 48 -2.64 10.83 3.80
N GLU A 49 -1.35 10.91 3.47
CA GLU A 49 -0.91 11.06 2.07
C GLU A 49 -1.41 9.92 1.19
N ILE A 50 -1.35 8.67 1.69
CA ILE A 50 -1.85 7.51 0.94
C ILE A 50 -3.37 7.62 0.72
N CYS A 51 -4.14 8.05 1.72
CA CYS A 51 -5.57 8.30 1.53
C CYS A 51 -5.82 9.37 0.47
N GLU A 52 -5.16 10.53 0.58
CA GLU A 52 -5.32 11.67 -0.34
C GLU A 52 -4.96 11.30 -1.79
N LEU A 53 -3.90 10.52 -1.99
CA LEU A 53 -3.49 10.06 -3.33
C LEU A 53 -4.54 9.19 -4.02
N ASN A 54 -5.39 8.51 -3.24
CA ASN A 54 -6.41 7.60 -3.73
C ASN A 54 -7.82 8.24 -3.82
N ASP A 55 -8.00 9.46 -3.30
CA ASP A 55 -9.28 10.17 -3.34
C ASP A 55 -9.82 10.29 -4.77
N ASP A 56 -8.95 10.57 -5.74
CA ASP A 56 -9.33 10.73 -7.16
C ASP A 56 -9.91 9.46 -7.78
N ASP A 57 -9.38 8.30 -7.39
CA ASP A 57 -9.86 6.99 -7.85
C ASP A 57 -11.15 6.59 -7.13
N LEU A 58 -11.27 6.94 -5.84
CA LEU A 58 -12.44 6.68 -5.03
C LEU A 58 -13.64 7.57 -5.38
N ARG A 59 -13.43 8.82 -5.83
CA ARG A 59 -14.53 9.71 -6.28
C ARG A 59 -15.35 9.13 -7.44
N LYS A 60 -14.84 8.10 -8.13
CA LYS A 60 -15.51 7.42 -9.25
C LYS A 60 -16.16 6.10 -8.83
N LYS A 61 -15.98 5.65 -7.58
CA LYS A 61 -16.55 4.42 -7.03
C LYS A 61 -17.47 4.75 -5.85
N PRO A 62 -18.52 3.94 -5.59
CA PRO A 62 -19.33 4.05 -4.38
C PRO A 62 -18.58 3.45 -3.17
N VAL A 63 -17.35 3.91 -2.93
CA VAL A 63 -16.47 3.41 -1.86
C VAL A 63 -15.99 4.57 -1.00
N THR A 64 -16.09 4.43 0.31
CA THR A 64 -15.57 5.41 1.27
C THR A 64 -14.29 4.88 1.90
N LEU A 65 -13.21 5.66 1.85
CA LEU A 65 -11.98 5.39 2.60
C LEU A 65 -11.95 6.26 3.85
N THR A 66 -11.71 5.65 5.00
CA THR A 66 -11.62 6.34 6.29
C THR A 66 -10.36 5.92 7.03
N CYS A 67 -9.84 6.81 7.88
CA CYS A 67 -8.72 6.53 8.75
C CYS A 67 -9.06 6.94 10.20
N SER A 68 -8.72 6.10 11.17
CA SER A 68 -8.85 6.41 12.60
C SER A 68 -7.56 6.17 13.36
N CYS A 69 -7.26 7.07 14.28
CA CYS A 69 -6.16 6.96 15.22
C CYS A 69 -6.50 7.78 16.47
N SER A 70 -6.23 7.25 17.66
CA SER A 70 -6.42 7.96 18.94
C SER A 70 -5.35 9.02 19.23
N HIS A 71 -4.23 8.98 18.49
CA HIS A 71 -3.11 9.89 18.64
C HIS A 71 -3.05 10.89 17.48
N SER A 72 -2.58 12.11 17.73
CA SER A 72 -2.43 13.15 16.70
C SER A 72 -1.20 12.98 15.81
N SER A 73 -0.17 12.30 16.31
CA SER A 73 1.11 12.05 15.64
C SER A 73 1.76 10.79 16.23
N ILE A 74 2.44 10.00 15.40
CA ILE A 74 3.22 8.83 15.83
C ILE A 74 4.56 8.87 15.11
N ASN A 75 5.59 9.40 15.78
CA ASN A 75 6.94 9.47 15.23
C ASN A 75 7.65 8.13 15.37
N ILE A 76 8.09 7.57 14.24
CA ILE A 76 8.80 6.30 14.17
C ILE A 76 10.07 6.44 13.33
N LYS A 77 11.00 5.51 13.55
CA LYS A 77 12.23 5.40 12.76
C LYS A 77 12.22 4.09 11.98
N LEU A 78 11.91 4.16 10.69
CA LEU A 78 11.87 3.02 9.76
C LEU A 78 12.33 3.46 8.37
N ASP A 79 12.52 2.49 7.48
CA ASP A 79 12.64 2.79 6.06
C ASP A 79 11.27 3.18 5.51
N THR A 80 11.04 4.49 5.35
CA THR A 80 9.76 5.04 4.90
C THR A 80 9.39 4.56 3.49
N PHE A 81 10.38 4.24 2.65
CA PHE A 81 10.12 3.81 1.27
C PHE A 81 9.51 2.41 1.24
N ILE A 82 10.14 1.45 1.92
CA ILE A 82 9.61 0.09 2.06
C ILE A 82 8.24 0.14 2.74
N TYR A 83 8.14 0.91 3.83
CA TYR A 83 6.92 0.98 4.61
C TYR A 83 5.74 1.55 3.80
N ARG A 84 5.96 2.64 3.06
CA ARG A 84 4.98 3.20 2.12
C ARG A 84 4.53 2.16 1.12
N ARG A 85 5.47 1.43 0.49
CA ARG A 85 5.15 0.42 -0.53
C ARG A 85 4.26 -0.70 0.01
N VAL A 86 4.54 -1.19 1.22
CA VAL A 86 3.69 -2.20 1.89
C VAL A 86 2.27 -1.65 2.04
N LEU A 87 2.14 -0.45 2.60
CA LEU A 87 0.83 0.13 2.88
C LEU A 87 0.05 0.48 1.59
N GLU A 88 0.72 1.03 0.57
CA GLU A 88 0.12 1.30 -0.74
C GLU A 88 -0.37 0.03 -1.44
N ASN A 89 0.34 -1.09 -1.31
CA ASN A 89 -0.09 -2.36 -1.88
C ASN A 89 -1.36 -2.88 -1.18
N ILE A 90 -1.39 -2.84 0.16
CA ILE A 90 -2.55 -3.31 0.94
C ILE A 90 -3.78 -2.43 0.67
N VAL A 91 -3.63 -1.10 0.74
CA VAL A 91 -4.71 -0.13 0.47
C VAL A 91 -5.14 -0.21 -1.01
N GLY A 92 -4.18 -0.29 -1.93
CA GLY A 92 -4.46 -0.43 -3.36
C GLY A 92 -5.23 -1.71 -3.69
N ASN A 93 -4.91 -2.83 -3.03
CA ASN A 93 -5.69 -4.07 -3.14
C ASN A 93 -7.12 -3.86 -2.62
N SER A 94 -7.27 -3.26 -1.44
CA SER A 94 -8.59 -2.95 -0.86
C SER A 94 -9.46 -2.13 -1.82
N ILE A 95 -8.89 -1.08 -2.42
CA ILE A 95 -9.58 -0.22 -3.41
C ILE A 95 -9.89 -0.97 -4.71
N LYS A 96 -8.97 -1.82 -5.18
CA LYS A 96 -9.14 -2.59 -6.40
C LYS A 96 -10.33 -3.55 -6.28
N PHE A 97 -10.39 -4.31 -5.19
CA PHE A 97 -11.35 -5.41 -5.00
C PHE A 97 -12.68 -4.98 -4.37
N THR A 98 -12.72 -3.85 -3.66
CA THR A 98 -13.99 -3.27 -3.19
C THR A 98 -14.68 -2.54 -4.34
N ALA A 99 -15.82 -3.07 -4.79
CA ALA A 99 -16.65 -2.45 -5.82
C ALA A 99 -17.54 -1.34 -5.23
N GLU A 100 -18.11 -1.61 -4.06
CA GLU A 100 -18.94 -0.71 -3.27
C GLU A 100 -18.74 -0.97 -1.77
N GLY A 101 -18.95 0.05 -0.93
CA GLY A 101 -18.87 -0.08 0.52
C GLY A 101 -17.81 0.81 1.15
N ASN A 102 -17.05 0.25 2.09
CA ASN A 102 -16.09 0.99 2.92
C ASN A 102 -14.74 0.28 2.99
N ILE A 103 -13.71 1.11 3.13
CA ILE A 103 -12.34 0.73 3.49
C ILE A 103 -11.98 1.56 4.72
N HIS A 104 -11.44 0.92 5.74
CA HIS A 104 -11.06 1.54 6.99
C HIS A 104 -9.60 1.23 7.33
N ILE A 105 -8.82 2.26 7.58
CA ILE A 105 -7.47 2.15 8.12
C ILE A 105 -7.55 2.52 9.61
N SER A 106 -7.17 1.61 10.50
CA SER A 106 -7.02 1.92 11.92
C SER A 106 -5.57 1.84 12.34
N VAL A 107 -5.14 2.80 13.17
CA VAL A 107 -3.80 2.83 13.75
C VAL A 107 -3.92 2.84 15.27
N GLU A 108 -3.43 1.78 15.90
CA GLU A 108 -3.45 1.60 17.34
C GLU A 108 -2.04 1.50 17.89
N LEU A 109 -1.77 2.24 18.97
CA LEU A 109 -0.53 2.13 19.73
C LEU A 109 -0.83 1.35 21.00
N SER A 110 -0.16 0.20 21.16
CA SER A 110 -0.27 -0.65 22.36
C SER A 110 1.10 -0.83 22.96
N GLY A 111 1.27 -0.53 24.24
CA GLY A 111 2.57 -0.66 24.87
C GLY A 111 2.66 -0.03 26.24
N ASN A 112 3.81 -0.26 26.86
CA ASN A 112 4.16 0.32 28.14
C ASN A 112 5.67 0.58 28.19
N HIS A 113 6.20 0.69 29.41
CA HIS A 113 7.60 1.02 29.68
C HIS A 113 8.60 0.00 29.09
N SER A 114 8.13 -1.19 28.70
CA SER A 114 8.93 -2.26 28.11
C SER A 114 9.00 -2.20 26.58
N GLY A 115 8.21 -1.31 25.95
CA GLY A 115 8.14 -1.18 24.51
C GLY A 115 6.74 -0.82 24.03
N TYR A 116 6.69 -0.27 22.82
CA TYR A 116 5.45 0.03 22.11
C TYR A 116 5.37 -0.79 20.83
N LEU A 117 4.16 -1.26 20.54
CA LEU A 117 3.77 -1.88 19.29
C LEU A 117 2.76 -0.97 18.61
N ILE A 118 2.91 -0.83 17.29
CA ILE A 118 1.96 -0.13 16.45
C ILE A 118 1.25 -1.18 15.61
N TYR A 119 -0.07 -1.22 15.74
CA TYR A 119 -0.94 -2.03 14.91
C TYR A 119 -1.55 -1.12 13.84
N ILE A 120 -1.38 -1.51 12.58
CA ILE A 120 -2.13 -0.92 11.47
C ILE A 120 -3.00 -2.01 10.89
N ASP A 121 -4.30 -1.75 10.88
CA ASP A 121 -5.29 -2.60 10.25
C ASP A 121 -5.86 -1.89 9.03
N VAL A 122 -5.98 -2.62 7.93
CA VAL A 122 -6.70 -2.17 6.73
C VAL A 122 -7.83 -3.16 6.50
N SER A 123 -9.05 -2.71 6.79
CA SER A 123 -10.27 -3.50 6.66
C SER A 123 -11.07 -3.01 5.45
N ASP A 124 -11.57 -3.93 4.62
CA ASP A 124 -12.45 -3.62 3.50
C ASP A 124 -13.73 -4.47 3.51
N THR A 125 -14.68 -4.07 2.67
CA THR A 125 -16.00 -4.73 2.53
C THR A 125 -16.14 -5.41 1.17
N GLY A 126 -15.02 -5.70 0.52
CA GLY A 126 -14.95 -6.45 -0.72
C GLY A 126 -15.33 -7.93 -0.52
N PRO A 127 -15.10 -8.77 -1.55
CA PRO A 127 -15.51 -10.17 -1.55
C PRO A 127 -14.80 -11.04 -0.50
N GLY A 128 -13.81 -10.50 0.22
CA GLY A 128 -12.89 -11.25 1.04
C GLY A 128 -11.92 -12.08 0.21
N VAL A 129 -11.13 -12.89 0.90
CA VAL A 129 -10.18 -13.84 0.31
C VAL A 129 -10.56 -15.22 0.82
N ASP A 130 -10.58 -16.23 -0.05
CA ASP A 130 -10.79 -17.60 0.38
C ASP A 130 -9.62 -18.06 1.27
N ASP A 131 -9.90 -18.78 2.36
CA ASP A 131 -8.87 -19.21 3.33
C ASP A 131 -7.73 -20.00 2.67
N MET A 132 -7.99 -20.70 1.56
CA MET A 132 -6.97 -21.44 0.81
C MET A 132 -6.07 -20.51 -0.04
N GLU A 133 -6.55 -19.32 -0.41
CA GLU A 133 -5.81 -18.34 -1.20
C GLU A 133 -4.90 -17.46 -0.34
N ILE A 134 -5.25 -17.22 0.93
CA ILE A 134 -4.47 -16.36 1.85
C ILE A 134 -3.00 -16.81 1.96
N GLY A 135 -2.77 -18.12 2.07
CA GLY A 135 -1.41 -18.67 2.17
C GLY A 135 -0.58 -18.42 0.91
N LEU A 136 -1.23 -18.43 -0.26
CA LEU A 136 -0.59 -18.26 -1.57
C LEU A 136 -0.32 -16.78 -1.92
N MET A 137 -1.01 -15.83 -1.26
CA MET A 137 -0.87 -14.39 -1.55
C MET A 137 0.50 -13.82 -1.20
N PHE A 138 1.20 -14.45 -0.27
CA PHE A 138 2.51 -14.02 0.22
C PHE A 138 3.64 -14.98 -0.18
N GLU A 139 3.34 -16.01 -0.96
CA GLU A 139 4.37 -16.85 -1.57
C GLU A 139 5.04 -16.10 -2.71
N GLU A 140 6.37 -16.21 -2.79
CA GLU A 140 7.09 -15.85 -4.00
C GLU A 140 6.47 -16.60 -5.17
N THR A 141 6.07 -15.89 -6.22
CA THR A 141 5.68 -16.56 -7.47
C THR A 141 6.95 -17.11 -8.11
N THR A 142 7.51 -18.19 -7.56
CA THR A 142 8.60 -18.92 -8.17
C THR A 142 8.08 -19.57 -9.44
N GLY A 143 8.42 -18.98 -10.59
CA GLY A 143 8.42 -19.67 -11.88
C GLY A 143 7.19 -19.46 -12.75
N TRP A 144 7.23 -18.42 -13.58
CA TRP A 144 6.69 -18.53 -14.92
C TRP A 144 7.48 -19.60 -15.67
N GLN A 145 6.97 -20.84 -15.71
CA GLN A 145 7.27 -21.80 -16.75
C GLN A 145 6.04 -21.93 -17.64
N GLY A 146 6.06 -21.16 -18.73
CA GLY A 146 5.05 -21.14 -19.79
C GLY A 146 5.39 -20.08 -20.81
#